data_AF-A0A449H9Z8-F1
#
_entry.id   AF-A0A449H9Z8-F1
#
_cell.length_a   1.000
_cell.length_b   1.000
_cell.length_c   1.000
_cell.angle_alpha   90.00
_cell.angle_beta   90.00
_cell.angle_gamma   90.00
#
_symmetry.space_group_name_H-M   'P 1'
#
loop_
_entity.id
_entity.type
_entity.pdbx_description
1 polymer ?
#
loop_
_entity_poly.entity_id
_entity_poly.type
_entity_poly.pdbx_seq_one_letter_code
_entity_poly.pdbx_strand_id
1 'polypeptide(L)'
;MPCIVATPPGGVAPAGMTRNAATPLGTTLAQIGGWVAEAGSVVTGGNALIASGSGSGTITSSVLFTNSGINRTVDIEIRVNGVTVASVTGASVPGGGATIALNTTGAVAIPDGAQITYWARQSGGTLQVANSAAAYVRITPA
;
A
#
# COMPACT_ATOMS: atom_id res chain seq x y z
N MET A 1 -20.92 5.77 19.79
CA MET A 1 -19.60 5.69 20.46
C MET A 1 -18.70 4.82 19.59
N PRO A 2 -17.60 5.34 19.01
CA PRO A 2 -16.63 4.48 18.37
C PRO A 2 -15.89 3.69 19.46
N CYS A 3 -15.83 2.38 19.30
CA CYS A 3 -14.99 1.50 20.10
C CYS A 3 -13.53 1.89 19.83
N ILE A 4 -12.88 2.55 20.79
CA ILE A 4 -11.42 2.62 20.83
C ILE A 4 -10.95 1.22 21.19
N VAL A 5 -10.39 0.53 20.19
CA VAL A 5 -9.54 -0.64 20.44
C VAL A 5 -8.34 -0.11 21.20
N ALA A 6 -8.22 -0.49 22.47
CA ALA A 6 -7.10 -0.07 23.31
C ALA A 6 -5.78 -0.47 22.65
N THR A 7 -4.95 0.52 22.36
CA THR A 7 -3.57 0.32 21.92
C THR A 7 -2.82 -0.48 22.97
N PRO A 8 -2.04 -1.53 22.60
CA PRO A 8 -1.12 -2.18 23.51
C PRO A 8 -0.15 -1.13 24.07
N PRO A 9 0.29 -1.24 25.34
CA PRO A 9 1.22 -0.27 25.91
C PRO A 9 2.55 -0.36 25.15
N GLY A 10 2.81 0.63 24.27
CA GLY A 10 4.11 0.87 23.65
C GLY A 10 4.30 0.37 22.20
N GLY A 11 3.24 0.24 21.38
CA GLY A 11 3.41 -0.19 19.98
C GLY A 11 2.42 0.44 19.00
N VAL A 12 2.81 0.43 17.72
CA VAL A 12 1.88 0.69 16.62
C VAL A 12 0.85 -0.45 16.57
N ALA A 13 -0.42 -0.13 16.39
CA ALA A 13 -1.47 -1.14 16.26
C ALA A 13 -1.44 -1.79 14.87
N PRO A 14 -1.88 -3.06 14.74
CA PRO A 14 -2.09 -3.66 13.44
C PRO A 14 -3.18 -2.91 12.68
N ALA A 15 -2.94 -2.64 11.41
CA ALA A 15 -3.88 -1.92 10.56
C ALA A 15 -3.73 -2.37 9.09
N GLY A 16 -4.77 -2.19 8.29
CA GLY A 16 -4.78 -2.61 6.90
C GLY A 16 -5.77 -1.85 6.04
N MET A 17 -5.49 -1.85 4.74
CA MET A 17 -6.40 -1.38 3.71
C MET A 17 -6.36 -2.28 2.48
N THR A 18 -7.51 -2.45 1.83
CA THR A 18 -7.67 -3.25 0.61
C THR A 18 -8.15 -2.41 -0.57
N ARG A 19 -7.93 -2.89 -1.79
CA ARG A 19 -8.37 -2.18 -3.01
C ARG A 19 -9.85 -2.38 -3.26
N ASN A 20 -10.53 -1.30 -3.65
CA ASN A 20 -11.93 -1.31 -4.10
C ASN A 20 -12.16 -0.58 -5.44
N ALA A 21 -11.09 -0.23 -6.16
CA ALA A 21 -11.19 0.40 -7.46
C ALA A 21 -10.02 0.00 -8.35
N ALA A 22 -10.28 -0.10 -9.66
CA ALA A 22 -9.20 -0.20 -10.64
C ALA A 22 -8.64 1.20 -10.88
N THR A 23 -7.33 1.32 -11.06
CA THR A 23 -6.67 2.62 -11.31
C THR A 23 -5.65 2.47 -12.42
N PRO A 24 -5.87 3.10 -13.58
CA PRO A 24 -4.86 3.20 -14.63
C PRO A 24 -3.60 3.88 -14.10
N LEU A 25 -2.43 3.37 -14.48
CA LEU A 25 -1.17 4.01 -14.13
C LEU A 25 -0.74 5.00 -15.21
N GLY A 26 -0.12 6.07 -14.75
CA GLY A 26 0.65 6.98 -15.59
C GLY A 26 2.14 6.63 -15.58
N THR A 27 2.90 7.36 -16.38
CA THR A 27 4.38 7.31 -16.41
C THR A 27 5.02 8.16 -15.30
N THR A 28 4.24 9.04 -14.68
CA THR A 28 4.66 9.80 -13.49
C THR A 28 4.25 9.05 -12.24
N LEU A 29 5.15 8.98 -11.25
CA LEU A 29 4.87 8.36 -9.97
C LEU A 29 3.73 9.12 -9.28
N ALA A 30 2.64 8.41 -9.01
CA ALA A 30 1.45 8.97 -8.40
C ALA A 30 0.94 8.08 -7.27
N GLN A 31 0.30 8.71 -6.28
CA GLN A 31 -0.37 7.99 -5.22
C GLN A 31 -1.55 7.22 -5.79
N ILE A 32 -1.65 5.96 -5.43
CA ILE A 32 -2.76 5.10 -5.81
C ILE A 32 -3.86 5.30 -4.78
N GLY A 33 -5.00 5.82 -5.24
CA GLY A 33 -6.23 5.96 -4.46
C GLY A 33 -7.22 4.83 -4.69
N GLY A 34 -8.32 4.80 -3.96
CA GLY A 34 -9.36 3.76 -4.04
C GLY A 34 -9.15 2.59 -3.06
N TRP A 35 -8.53 2.89 -1.93
CA TRP A 35 -8.37 1.98 -0.80
C TRP A 35 -9.55 2.07 0.16
N VAL A 36 -9.89 0.95 0.77
CA VAL A 36 -10.91 0.84 1.82
C VAL A 36 -10.25 0.24 3.06
N ALA A 37 -10.61 0.77 4.23
CA ALA A 37 -10.07 0.28 5.49
C ALA A 37 -10.52 -1.17 5.76
N GLU A 38 -9.59 -2.00 6.23
CA GLU A 38 -9.94 -3.26 6.87
C GLU A 38 -10.61 -2.99 8.23
N ALA A 39 -11.25 -4.01 8.80
CA ALA A 39 -11.92 -3.89 10.11
C ALA A 39 -10.93 -3.39 11.18
N GLY A 40 -11.33 -2.37 11.93
CA GLY A 40 -10.49 -1.74 12.97
C GLY A 40 -9.41 -0.78 12.44
N SER A 41 -9.34 -0.56 11.13
CA SER A 41 -8.39 0.37 10.50
C SER A 41 -9.07 1.65 10.05
N VAL A 42 -8.27 2.68 9.72
CA VAL A 42 -8.77 3.96 9.20
C VAL A 42 -8.06 4.29 7.89
N VAL A 43 -8.83 4.64 6.85
CA VAL A 43 -8.31 5.15 5.58
C VAL A 43 -8.89 6.53 5.31
N THR A 44 -8.04 7.52 5.05
CA THR A 44 -8.46 8.90 4.76
C THR A 44 -8.47 9.16 3.26
N GLY A 45 -9.59 9.73 2.77
CA GLY A 45 -9.76 10.11 1.37
C GLY A 45 -9.66 8.95 0.37
N GLY A 46 -9.72 7.71 0.84
CA GLY A 46 -9.48 6.51 0.03
C GLY A 46 -8.01 6.31 -0.41
N ASN A 47 -7.06 7.04 0.17
CA ASN A 47 -5.69 7.12 -0.38
C ASN A 47 -4.58 6.75 0.62
N ALA A 48 -4.85 6.91 1.92
CA ALA A 48 -3.85 6.73 2.96
C ALA A 48 -4.41 5.90 4.12
N LEU A 49 -3.70 4.84 4.52
CA LEU A 49 -3.92 4.12 5.77
C LEU A 49 -3.35 4.95 6.91
N ILE A 50 -4.13 5.14 7.97
CA ILE A 50 -3.73 5.91 9.15
C ILE A 50 -3.29 4.94 10.25
N ALA A 51 -2.04 5.08 10.70
CA ALA A 51 -1.54 4.34 11.85
C ALA A 51 -2.19 4.82 13.15
N SER A 52 -2.44 3.88 14.06
CA SER A 52 -2.85 4.17 15.44
C SER A 52 -1.82 3.63 16.42
N GLY A 53 -1.51 4.43 17.44
CA GLY A 53 -0.35 4.17 18.30
C GLY A 53 0.96 4.52 17.63
N SER A 54 2.02 4.62 18.42
CA SER A 54 3.37 4.89 17.94
C SER A 54 4.29 3.74 18.30
N GLY A 55 5.22 3.41 17.42
CA GLY A 55 6.18 2.33 17.66
C GLY A 55 6.91 1.91 16.39
N SER A 56 7.42 0.67 16.41
CA SER A 56 8.06 0.05 15.26
C SER A 56 7.15 -1.01 14.67
N GLY A 57 7.10 -1.11 13.34
CA GLY A 57 6.29 -2.11 12.65
C GLY A 57 6.82 -2.40 11.26
N THR A 58 6.41 -3.52 10.69
CA THR A 58 6.68 -3.85 9.29
C THR A 58 5.48 -3.44 8.45
N ILE A 59 5.74 -2.93 7.25
CA ILE A 59 4.68 -2.63 6.28
C ILE A 59 4.79 -3.60 5.13
N THR A 60 3.70 -4.30 4.85
CA THR A 60 3.60 -5.28 3.78
C THR A 60 2.52 -4.86 2.79
N SER A 61 2.74 -5.16 1.52
CA SER A 61 1.76 -4.97 0.47
C SER A 61 1.79 -6.13 -0.51
N SER A 62 0.64 -6.38 -1.12
CA SER A 62 0.48 -7.31 -2.22
C SER A 62 -0.54 -6.68 -3.16
N VAL A 63 -0.16 -6.38 -4.39
CA VAL A 63 -1.03 -5.63 -5.31
C VAL A 63 -1.02 -6.28 -6.69
N LEU A 64 -2.21 -6.58 -7.20
CA LEU A 64 -2.39 -7.11 -8.55
C LEU A 64 -2.35 -5.98 -9.57
N PHE A 65 -1.43 -6.09 -10.51
CA PHE A 65 -1.33 -5.26 -11.69
C PHE A 65 -1.81 -6.04 -12.91
N THR A 66 -2.54 -5.39 -13.80
CA THR A 66 -3.04 -6.00 -15.04
C THR A 66 -2.64 -5.15 -16.24
N ASN A 67 -2.45 -5.81 -17.38
CA ASN A 67 -2.12 -5.18 -18.65
C ASN A 67 -2.78 -5.97 -19.80
N SER A 68 -2.80 -5.37 -20.99
CA SER A 68 -3.43 -5.92 -22.19
C SER A 68 -2.58 -6.95 -22.95
N GLY A 69 -1.82 -7.80 -22.22
CA GLY A 69 -1.15 -8.96 -22.82
C GLY A 69 0.30 -8.75 -23.27
N ILE A 70 0.88 -7.57 -23.03
CA ILE A 70 2.29 -7.27 -23.31
C ILE A 70 3.03 -7.14 -21.98
N ASN A 71 4.22 -7.72 -21.87
CA ASN A 71 5.05 -7.57 -20.68
C ASN A 71 5.40 -6.10 -20.44
N ARG A 72 5.16 -5.62 -19.22
CA ARG A 72 5.45 -4.25 -18.78
C ARG A 72 6.31 -4.27 -17.52
N THR A 73 6.80 -3.11 -17.12
CA THR A 73 7.38 -2.94 -15.79
C THR A 73 6.72 -1.81 -15.01
N VAL A 74 6.73 -1.96 -13.69
CA VAL A 74 6.14 -1.01 -12.74
C VAL A 74 7.19 -0.64 -11.68
N ASP A 75 7.20 0.64 -11.32
CA ASP A 75 7.90 1.13 -10.13
C ASP A 75 6.87 1.37 -9.04
N ILE A 76 7.19 0.94 -7.82
CA ILE A 76 6.28 0.98 -6.68
C ILE A 76 7.04 1.53 -5.48
N GLU A 77 6.36 2.37 -4.71
CA GLU A 77 6.86 2.86 -3.41
C GLU A 77 5.76 2.78 -2.35
N ILE A 78 6.16 2.43 -1.14
CA ILE A 78 5.38 2.62 0.08
C ILE A 78 6.02 3.75 0.84
N ARG A 79 5.22 4.74 1.24
CA ARG A 79 5.69 5.91 1.97
C ARG A 79 4.98 6.05 3.31
N VAL A 80 5.73 6.42 4.34
CA VAL A 80 5.24 6.85 5.66
C VAL A 80 5.44 8.36 5.76
N ASN A 81 4.37 9.13 5.91
CA ASN A 81 4.42 10.60 5.93
C ASN A 81 5.21 11.21 4.76
N GLY A 82 5.08 10.62 3.57
CA GLY A 82 5.78 11.06 2.36
C GLY A 82 7.21 10.56 2.20
N VAL A 83 7.79 9.89 3.21
CA VAL A 83 9.13 9.29 3.13
C VAL A 83 9.03 7.84 2.67
N THR A 84 9.76 7.48 1.61
CA THR A 84 9.80 6.11 1.08
C THR A 84 10.47 5.15 2.07
N VAL A 85 9.74 4.11 2.47
CA VAL A 85 10.20 3.07 3.42
C VAL A 85 10.37 1.69 2.76
N ALA A 86 9.73 1.48 1.61
CA ALA A 86 9.93 0.32 0.76
C ALA A 86 9.72 0.72 -0.69
N SER A 87 10.50 0.16 -1.60
CA SER A 87 10.37 0.44 -3.03
C SER A 87 10.85 -0.74 -3.87
N VAL A 88 10.27 -0.87 -5.07
CA VAL A 88 10.81 -1.72 -6.12
C VAL A 88 10.76 -0.95 -7.44
N THR A 89 11.81 -1.08 -8.24
CA THR A 89 11.94 -0.43 -9.55
C THR A 89 12.02 -1.51 -10.62
N GLY A 90 11.29 -1.34 -11.72
CA GLY A 90 11.34 -2.25 -12.85
C GLY A 90 10.72 -3.64 -12.58
N ALA A 91 9.76 -3.75 -11.65
CA ALA A 91 9.10 -5.02 -11.38
C ALA A 91 8.34 -5.49 -12.63
N SER A 92 8.61 -6.72 -13.09
CA SER A 92 8.01 -7.27 -14.30
C SER A 92 6.56 -7.66 -14.09
N VAL A 93 5.70 -7.22 -15.00
CA VAL A 93 4.28 -7.58 -15.08
C VAL A 93 4.06 -8.25 -16.44
N PRO A 94 4.03 -9.59 -16.51
CA PRO A 94 3.80 -10.33 -17.76
C PRO A 94 2.46 -10.00 -18.39
N GLY A 95 2.30 -10.37 -19.66
CA GLY A 95 1.02 -10.28 -20.35
C GLY A 95 -0.13 -10.92 -19.55
N GLY A 96 -1.15 -10.14 -19.22
CA GLY A 96 -2.30 -10.59 -18.42
C GLY A 96 -2.25 -10.18 -16.94
N GLY A 97 -1.05 -9.85 -16.41
CA GLY A 97 -0.88 -9.28 -15.08
C GLY A 97 0.06 -10.05 -14.15
N ALA A 98 0.34 -9.44 -13.00
CA ALA A 98 1.11 -10.04 -11.91
C ALA A 98 0.75 -9.39 -10.59
N THR A 99 0.80 -10.19 -9.52
CA THR A 99 0.78 -9.68 -8.15
C THR A 99 2.20 -9.35 -7.74
N ILE A 100 2.44 -8.10 -7.37
CA ILE A 100 3.74 -7.66 -6.83
C ILE A 100 3.59 -7.49 -5.33
N ALA A 101 4.40 -8.25 -4.59
CA ALA A 101 4.54 -8.09 -3.15
C ALA A 101 5.71 -7.15 -2.85
N LEU A 102 5.52 -6.26 -1.89
CA LEU A 102 6.55 -5.33 -1.42
C LEU A 102 6.42 -5.18 0.09
N ASN A 103 7.53 -5.39 0.79
CA ASN A 103 7.64 -5.26 2.23
C ASN A 103 8.82 -4.37 2.61
N THR A 104 8.75 -3.75 3.78
CA THR A 104 9.91 -3.10 4.38
C THR A 104 10.98 -4.16 4.68
N THR A 105 12.27 -3.81 4.53
CA THR A 105 13.41 -4.70 4.79
C THR A 105 13.63 -5.00 6.27
N GLY A 106 12.87 -4.34 7.14
CA GLY A 106 12.86 -4.51 8.58
C GLY A 106 11.73 -3.69 9.20
N ALA A 107 11.69 -3.63 10.53
CA ALA A 107 10.76 -2.79 11.23
C ALA A 107 11.14 -1.31 11.04
N VAL A 108 10.15 -0.47 10.78
CA VAL A 108 10.29 0.98 10.59
C VAL A 108 9.53 1.72 11.69
N ALA A 109 10.03 2.89 12.08
CA ALA A 109 9.34 3.74 13.03
C ALA A 109 8.06 4.31 12.38
N ILE A 110 6.92 4.12 13.04
CA ILE A 110 5.60 4.57 12.61
C ILE A 110 5.04 5.45 13.73
N PRO A 111 5.03 6.79 13.55
CA PRO A 111 4.37 7.70 14.48
C PRO A 111 2.86 7.46 14.54
N ASP A 112 2.24 7.85 15.66
CA ASP A 112 0.79 7.86 15.75
C ASP A 112 0.20 8.85 14.73
N GLY A 113 -0.90 8.44 14.08
CA GLY A 113 -1.53 9.20 13.00
C GLY A 113 -0.73 9.25 11.69
N ALA A 114 0.37 8.50 11.57
CA ALA A 114 1.16 8.49 10.34
C ALA A 114 0.34 8.02 9.14
N GLN A 115 0.61 8.63 7.98
CA GLN A 115 -0.02 8.30 6.72
C GLN A 115 0.83 7.32 5.93
N ILE A 116 0.32 6.10 5.75
CA ILE A 116 0.91 5.07 4.93
C ILE A 116 0.24 5.13 3.55
N THR A 117 1.04 5.40 2.53
CA THR A 117 0.55 5.62 1.16
C THR A 117 1.27 4.71 0.17
N TYR A 118 0.54 4.26 -0.84
CA TYR A 118 1.06 3.40 -1.91
C TYR A 118 1.15 4.20 -3.21
N TRP A 119 2.31 4.16 -3.84
CA TRP A 119 2.61 4.92 -5.05
C TRP A 119 3.07 3.97 -6.14
N ALA A 120 2.64 4.22 -7.37
CA ALA A 120 3.11 3.44 -8.51
C ALA A 120 3.16 4.26 -9.79
N ARG A 121 4.04 3.85 -10.71
CA ARG A 121 4.05 4.29 -12.11
C ARG A 121 4.41 3.13 -13.02
N GLN A 122 3.93 3.19 -14.25
CA GLN A 122 4.41 2.29 -15.30
C GLN A 122 5.63 2.90 -16.00
N SER A 123 6.56 2.06 -16.44
CA SER A 123 7.68 2.48 -17.29
C SER A 123 7.30 2.61 -18.77
N GLY A 124 6.14 2.07 -19.17
CA GLY A 124 5.61 2.18 -20.53
C GLY A 124 4.34 1.37 -20.77
N GLY A 125 3.59 1.74 -21.81
CA GLY A 125 2.34 1.06 -22.22
C GLY A 125 1.14 1.35 -21.33
N THR A 126 0.09 0.52 -21.42
CA THR A 126 -1.11 0.63 -20.56
C THR A 126 -1.05 -0.45 -19.48
N LEU A 127 -0.94 -0.01 -18.23
CA LEU A 127 -0.95 -0.84 -17.04
C LEU A 127 -1.93 -0.24 -16.02
N GLN A 128 -2.55 -1.07 -15.20
CA GLN A 128 -3.45 -0.61 -14.16
C GLN A 128 -3.28 -1.45 -12.89
N VAL A 129 -3.53 -0.83 -11.76
CA VAL A 129 -3.79 -1.54 -10.50
C VAL A 129 -5.20 -2.11 -10.58
N ALA A 130 -5.35 -3.41 -10.37
CA ALA A 130 -6.65 -4.08 -10.42
C ALA A 130 -7.50 -3.76 -9.18
N ASN A 131 -8.83 -3.81 -9.37
CA ASN A 131 -9.75 -3.89 -8.24
C ASN A 131 -9.72 -5.33 -7.70
N SER A 132 -9.18 -5.52 -6.50
CA SER A 132 -9.08 -6.85 -5.88
C SER A 132 -9.06 -6.72 -4.36
N ALA A 133 -9.99 -7.38 -3.68
CA ALA A 133 -9.99 -7.47 -2.22
C ALA A 133 -8.76 -8.24 -1.68
N ALA A 134 -8.07 -9.02 -2.53
CA ALA A 134 -6.80 -9.66 -2.19
C ALA A 134 -5.61 -8.69 -2.26
N ALA A 135 -5.77 -7.51 -2.87
CA ALA A 135 -4.74 -6.49 -2.89
C ALA A 135 -4.81 -5.65 -1.61
N TYR A 136 -3.69 -5.55 -0.89
CA TYR A 136 -3.64 -4.92 0.43
C TYR A 136 -2.36 -4.12 0.67
N VAL A 137 -2.44 -3.23 1.66
CA VAL A 137 -1.30 -2.65 2.40
C VAL A 137 -1.60 -2.79 3.89
N ARG A 138 -0.67 -3.34 4.66
CA ARG A 138 -0.87 -3.66 6.08
C ARG A 138 0.34 -3.29 6.93
N ILE A 139 0.06 -2.87 8.15
CA ILE A 139 1.01 -2.67 9.23
C ILE A 139 0.94 -3.88 10.14
N THR A 140 2.10 -4.49 10.41
CA THR A 140 2.24 -5.54 11.41
C THR A 140 3.18 -5.02 12.50
N PRO A 141 2.74 -4.95 13.77
CA PRO A 141 3.59 -4.53 14.88
C PRO A 141 4.84 -5.42 14.97
N ALA A 142 5.98 -4.83 15.31
CA ALA A 142 7.24 -5.54 15.50
C ALA A 142 7.39 -6.11 16.92
#